data_AF-A0A7Z2SN96-F1
#
_entry.id   AF-A0A7Z2SN96-F1
#
_cell.length_a   1.000
_cell.length_b   1.000
_cell.length_c   1.000
_cell.angle_alpha   90.00
_cell.angle_beta   90.00
_cell.angle_gamma   90.00
#
_symmetry.space_group_name_H-M   'P 1'
#
loop_
_entity.id
_entity.type
_entity.pdbx_description
1 polymer ?
#
loop_
_entity_poly.entity_id
_entity_poly.type
_entity_poly.pdbx_seq_one_letter_code
_entity_poly.pdbx_strand_id
1 'polypeptide(L)'
;MRNVVLITLASVVAALAAQTSAHAAPTFDGLWATSRKDCRDKDGPDSKTFIDLENVIKGKPAPLVDQYENHCRVDRKTPAGNGLVLSTTCFEFWDDYNKGANGRKVTIRLSPGPKDTLKIDGKPYLLCKRKSDLPKDR
;
A
#
# COMPACT_ATOMS: atom_id res chain seq x y z
N MET A 1 49.07 0.85 53.43
CA MET A 1 47.91 1.58 52.88
C MET A 1 47.58 0.93 51.54
N ARG A 2 46.64 -0.02 51.52
CA ARG A 2 45.27 0.14 50.97
C ARG A 2 45.26 0.77 49.56
N ASN A 3 45.17 -0.05 48.51
CA ASN A 3 43.89 -0.27 47.81
C ASN A 3 44.01 -1.34 46.73
N VAL A 4 43.06 -2.27 46.78
CA VAL A 4 42.76 -3.29 45.77
C VAL A 4 42.04 -2.61 44.61
N VAL A 5 42.42 -2.92 43.37
CA VAL A 5 41.52 -2.76 42.22
C VAL A 5 41.50 -4.07 41.46
N LEU A 6 40.47 -4.87 41.72
CA LEU A 6 40.08 -6.03 40.93
C LEU A 6 39.54 -5.53 39.58
N ILE A 7 40.21 -5.84 38.48
CA ILE A 7 39.68 -5.62 37.14
C ILE A 7 38.95 -6.90 36.72
N THR A 8 37.63 -6.87 36.83
CA THR A 8 36.72 -7.94 36.39
C THR A 8 36.70 -8.04 34.86
N LEU A 9 37.01 -9.24 34.33
CA LEU A 9 36.64 -9.66 32.98
C LEU A 9 35.11 -9.69 32.85
N ALA A 10 34.57 -9.03 31.83
CA ALA A 10 33.49 -9.52 30.97
C ALA A 10 33.04 -8.38 30.07
N SER A 11 33.36 -8.45 28.78
CA SER A 11 32.61 -7.70 27.77
C SER A 11 32.17 -8.70 26.72
N VAL A 12 30.95 -9.15 27.00
CA VAL A 12 30.11 -10.08 26.27
C VAL A 12 29.88 -9.56 24.85
N VAL A 13 29.98 -10.51 23.93
CA VAL A 13 29.47 -10.51 22.55
C VAL A 13 28.14 -9.75 22.43
N ALA A 14 28.17 -8.52 21.92
CA ALA A 14 26.96 -7.74 21.65
C ALA A 14 27.10 -6.95 20.34
N ALA A 15 27.36 -7.65 19.23
CA ALA A 15 27.39 -7.04 17.90
C ALA A 15 26.56 -7.78 16.84
N LEU A 16 25.75 -8.78 17.21
CA LEU A 16 24.96 -9.58 16.26
C LEU A 16 23.44 -9.33 16.29
N ALA A 17 22.97 -8.25 16.92
CA ALA A 17 21.52 -7.98 17.03
C ALA A 17 20.98 -6.95 16.01
N ALA A 18 21.83 -6.31 15.20
CA ALA A 18 21.40 -5.18 14.36
C ALA A 18 21.10 -5.53 12.89
N GLN A 19 21.16 -6.81 12.50
CA GLN A 19 20.85 -7.25 11.13
C GLN A 19 19.45 -7.86 11.04
N THR A 20 18.44 -7.28 11.69
CA THR A 20 17.09 -7.44 11.19
C THR A 20 17.01 -6.62 9.91
N SER A 21 17.25 -7.26 8.77
CA SER A 21 16.97 -6.69 7.46
C SER A 21 15.49 -6.35 7.42
N ALA A 22 15.19 -5.09 7.73
CA ALA A 22 13.89 -4.49 7.58
C ALA A 22 13.58 -4.50 6.08
N HIS A 23 13.08 -5.61 5.58
CA HIS A 23 12.40 -5.65 4.31
C HIS A 23 11.21 -4.73 4.48
N ALA A 24 11.30 -3.53 3.92
CA ALA A 24 10.17 -2.63 3.82
C ALA A 24 9.02 -3.46 3.27
N ALA A 25 7.92 -3.54 4.03
CA ALA A 25 6.75 -4.30 3.62
C ALA A 25 6.40 -3.89 2.18
N PRO A 26 6.05 -4.84 1.28
CA PRO A 26 5.70 -4.52 -0.09
C PRO A 26 4.68 -3.39 -0.09
N THR A 27 5.01 -2.27 -0.74
CA THR A 27 4.06 -1.17 -0.86
C THR A 27 2.93 -1.63 -1.76
N PHE A 28 1.69 -1.55 -1.27
CA PHE A 28 0.51 -1.81 -2.08
C PHE A 28 0.29 -0.74 -3.16
N ASP A 29 0.96 0.40 -3.03
CA ASP A 29 0.90 1.51 -3.96
C ASP A 29 1.42 1.13 -5.36
N GLY A 30 0.65 1.52 -6.38
CA GLY A 30 0.98 1.27 -7.77
C GLY A 30 -0.26 1.09 -8.64
N LEU A 31 0.01 0.78 -9.90
CA LEU A 31 -0.99 0.43 -10.90
C LEU A 31 -0.97 -1.09 -11.09
N TRP A 32 -2.13 -1.70 -10.91
CA TRP A 32 -2.32 -3.15 -10.86
C TRP A 32 -3.35 -3.58 -11.92
N ALA A 33 -3.22 -4.79 -12.46
CA ALA A 33 -4.23 -5.36 -13.37
C ALA A 33 -4.30 -6.88 -13.27
N THR A 34 -5.40 -7.49 -13.69
CA THR A 34 -5.58 -8.96 -13.61
C THR A 34 -4.79 -9.73 -14.68
N SER A 35 -4.34 -9.06 -15.75
CA SER A 35 -3.50 -9.69 -16.78
C SER A 35 -2.41 -8.77 -17.34
N ARG A 36 -1.40 -9.36 -17.99
CA ARG A 36 -0.36 -8.59 -18.70
C ARG A 36 -0.92 -7.82 -19.90
N LYS A 37 -2.01 -8.31 -20.51
CA LYS A 37 -2.68 -7.62 -21.61
C LYS A 37 -3.26 -6.32 -21.10
N ASP A 38 -3.94 -6.37 -19.96
CA ASP A 38 -4.56 -5.21 -19.32
C ASP A 38 -3.52 -4.17 -18.89
N CYS A 39 -2.34 -4.59 -18.42
CA CYS A 39 -1.25 -3.65 -18.15
C CYS A 39 -0.74 -2.89 -19.39
N ARG A 40 -0.84 -3.47 -20.59
CA ARG A 40 -0.38 -2.84 -21.84
C ARG A 40 -1.45 -1.99 -22.52
N ASP A 41 -2.71 -2.20 -22.16
CA ASP A 41 -3.83 -1.46 -22.71
C ASP A 41 -3.71 0.02 -22.33
N LYS A 42 -3.65 0.89 -23.33
CA LYS A 42 -3.57 2.35 -23.14
C LYS A 42 -4.95 2.99 -23.00
N ASP A 43 -5.98 2.34 -23.55
CA ASP A 43 -7.32 2.91 -23.72
C ASP A 43 -8.29 2.46 -22.63
N GLY A 44 -8.00 1.37 -21.91
CA GLY A 44 -8.88 0.86 -20.86
C GLY A 44 -8.48 1.23 -19.42
N PRO A 45 -9.07 2.26 -18.79
CA PRO A 45 -9.12 2.39 -17.33
C PRO A 45 -9.92 1.25 -16.67
N ASP A 46 -10.78 0.56 -17.42
CA ASP A 46 -11.69 -0.49 -16.97
C ASP A 46 -11.00 -1.65 -16.24
N SER A 47 -9.79 -2.00 -16.68
CA SER A 47 -9.10 -3.21 -16.23
C SER A 47 -8.04 -2.97 -15.15
N LYS A 48 -7.68 -1.72 -14.88
CA LYS A 48 -6.57 -1.39 -13.97
C LYS A 48 -7.10 -0.81 -12.67
N THR A 49 -6.44 -1.18 -11.58
CA THR A 49 -6.67 -0.62 -10.26
C THR A 49 -5.45 0.18 -9.85
N PHE A 50 -5.63 1.47 -9.65
CA PHE A 50 -4.62 2.33 -9.06
C PHE A 50 -4.80 2.38 -7.55
N ILE A 51 -3.71 2.20 -6.82
CA ILE A 51 -3.68 2.29 -5.37
C ILE A 51 -2.65 3.34 -4.99
N ASP A 52 -3.10 4.34 -4.23
CA ASP A 52 -2.26 5.33 -3.60
C ASP A 52 -2.72 5.56 -2.16
N LEU A 53 -2.15 4.76 -1.25
CA LEU A 53 -2.47 4.83 0.17
C LEU A 53 -1.84 6.05 0.84
N GLU A 54 -0.86 6.70 0.24
CA GLU A 54 -0.21 7.88 0.80
C GLU A 54 -0.55 9.16 -0.01
N ASN A 55 -1.64 9.11 -0.78
CA ASN A 55 -2.08 10.25 -1.58
C ASN A 55 -2.42 11.47 -0.71
N VAL A 56 -2.10 12.65 -1.22
CA VAL A 56 -2.34 13.93 -0.55
C VAL A 56 -2.94 14.91 -1.56
N ILE A 57 -4.13 15.44 -1.25
CA ILE A 57 -4.80 16.46 -2.06
C ILE A 57 -4.86 17.74 -1.25
N LYS A 58 -4.31 18.84 -1.80
CA LYS A 58 -4.28 20.16 -1.14
C LYS A 58 -3.74 20.11 0.30
N GLY A 59 -2.68 19.32 0.50
CA GLY A 59 -2.01 19.16 1.80
C GLY A 59 -2.75 18.27 2.81
N LYS A 60 -3.89 17.66 2.43
CA LYS A 60 -4.65 16.74 3.29
C LYS A 60 -4.50 15.30 2.79
N PRO A 61 -4.30 14.32 3.70
CA PRO A 61 -4.34 12.91 3.34
C PRO A 61 -5.65 12.57 2.61
N ALA A 62 -5.53 12.02 1.41
CA ALA A 62 -6.65 11.63 0.56
C ALA A 62 -6.38 10.25 -0.08
N PRO A 63 -6.07 9.22 0.72
CA PRO A 63 -5.74 7.89 0.22
C PRO A 63 -6.85 7.33 -0.67
N LEU A 64 -6.44 6.70 -1.77
CA LEU A 64 -7.29 6.39 -2.90
C LEU A 64 -7.03 4.96 -3.39
N VAL A 65 -8.12 4.25 -3.66
CA VAL A 65 -8.13 3.09 -4.56
C VAL A 65 -9.04 3.48 -5.72
N ASP A 66 -8.52 3.47 -6.93
CA ASP A 66 -9.20 3.96 -8.12
C ASP A 66 -9.28 2.88 -9.19
N GLN A 67 -10.47 2.72 -9.74
CA GLN A 67 -10.77 1.89 -10.91
C GLN A 67 -11.90 2.58 -11.67
N TYR A 68 -12.04 2.29 -12.96
CA TYR A 68 -13.19 2.75 -13.75
C TYR A 68 -14.50 2.57 -12.98
N GLU A 69 -15.25 3.67 -12.88
CA GLU A 69 -16.54 3.77 -12.17
C GLU A 69 -16.50 3.29 -10.70
N ASN A 70 -15.30 3.23 -10.09
CA ASN A 70 -15.10 2.86 -8.70
C ASN A 70 -13.96 3.69 -8.10
N HIS A 71 -14.26 4.96 -7.83
CA HIS A 71 -13.36 5.91 -7.17
C HIS A 71 -13.53 5.76 -5.66
N CYS A 72 -12.62 5.05 -4.99
CA CYS A 72 -12.74 4.72 -3.57
C CYS A 72 -11.82 5.58 -2.70
N ARG A 73 -12.40 6.48 -1.91
CA ARG A 73 -11.68 7.13 -0.81
C ARG A 73 -11.47 6.14 0.33
N VAL A 74 -10.24 6.03 0.82
CA VAL A 74 -9.91 5.18 1.97
C VAL A 74 -10.17 5.96 3.26
N ASP A 75 -11.18 5.54 4.02
CA ASP A 75 -11.54 6.17 5.28
C ASP A 75 -10.65 5.66 6.43
N ARG A 76 -10.26 4.37 6.40
CA ARG A 76 -9.43 3.74 7.42
C ARG A 76 -8.59 2.59 6.84
N LYS A 77 -7.33 2.49 7.29
CA LYS A 77 -6.43 1.35 7.04
C LYS A 77 -6.31 0.55 8.33
N THR A 78 -6.57 -0.76 8.27
CA THR A 78 -6.42 -1.66 9.43
C THR A 78 -5.46 -2.80 9.07
N PRO A 79 -4.35 -2.99 9.81
CA PRO A 79 -3.46 -4.14 9.59
C PRO A 79 -4.19 -5.48 9.72
N ALA A 80 -3.88 -6.44 8.84
CA ALA A 80 -4.41 -7.80 8.91
C ALA A 80 -3.35 -8.80 8.45
N GLY A 81 -2.63 -9.39 9.40
CA GLY A 81 -1.49 -10.27 9.10
C GLY A 81 -0.40 -9.49 8.34
N ASN A 82 -0.04 -9.96 7.15
CA ASN A 82 0.88 -9.28 6.22
C ASN A 82 0.17 -8.36 5.20
N GLY A 83 -1.13 -8.09 5.41
CA GLY A 83 -1.99 -7.31 4.54
C GLY A 83 -2.64 -6.11 5.22
N LEU A 84 -3.57 -5.48 4.50
CA LEU A 84 -4.41 -4.38 4.97
C LEU A 84 -5.89 -4.66 4.69
N VAL A 85 -6.75 -4.25 5.60
CA VAL A 85 -8.18 -4.10 5.37
C VAL A 85 -8.47 -2.61 5.29
N LEU A 86 -8.99 -2.17 4.15
CA LEU A 86 -9.38 -0.80 3.89
C LEU A 86 -10.88 -0.68 4.09
N SER A 87 -11.31 0.21 4.98
CA SER A 87 -12.68 0.71 4.98
C SER A 87 -12.74 1.89 4.02
N THR A 88 -13.60 1.82 3.01
CA THR A 88 -13.66 2.81 1.94
C THR A 88 -15.08 3.34 1.73
N THR A 89 -15.14 4.53 1.13
CA THR A 89 -16.34 5.05 0.48
C THR A 89 -16.06 5.14 -1.02
N CYS A 90 -16.79 4.40 -1.83
CA CYS A 90 -16.63 4.33 -3.27
C CYS A 90 -17.74 5.07 -4.00
N PHE A 91 -17.36 5.74 -5.08
CA PHE A 91 -18.23 6.57 -5.90
C PHE A 91 -18.11 6.12 -7.35
N GLU A 92 -19.23 6.11 -8.07
CA GLU A 92 -19.26 5.80 -9.50
C GLU A 92 -18.62 6.93 -10.32
N PHE A 93 -18.89 8.18 -9.93
CA PHE A 93 -18.41 9.35 -10.64
C PHE A 93 -17.45 10.18 -9.78
N TRP A 94 -16.44 10.77 -10.40
CA TRP A 94 -15.53 11.72 -9.75
C TRP A 94 -16.26 12.94 -9.17
N ASP A 95 -17.36 13.37 -9.80
CA ASP A 95 -18.19 14.45 -9.28
C ASP A 95 -18.78 14.13 -7.91
N ASP A 96 -19.26 12.90 -7.73
CA ASP A 96 -19.79 12.40 -6.47
C ASP A 96 -18.68 12.20 -5.44
N TYR A 97 -17.51 11.70 -5.87
CA TYR A 97 -16.31 11.63 -5.04
C TYR A 97 -15.93 13.02 -4.48
N ASN A 98 -15.87 14.03 -5.36
CA ASN A 98 -15.46 15.39 -5.02
C ASN A 98 -16.47 16.07 -4.09
N LYS A 99 -17.77 15.82 -4.29
CA LYS A 99 -18.84 16.33 -3.44
C LYS A 99 -19.00 15.52 -2.14
N GLY A 100 -18.52 14.28 -2.11
CA GLY A 100 -18.75 13.33 -1.03
C GLY A 100 -20.22 12.86 -0.94
N ALA A 101 -20.94 12.83 -2.06
CA ALA A 101 -22.36 12.45 -2.14
C ALA A 101 -22.55 11.10 -2.85
N ASN A 102 -23.66 10.42 -2.62
CA ASN A 102 -24.02 9.15 -3.30
C ASN A 102 -22.98 8.01 -3.18
N GLY A 103 -22.11 8.07 -2.17
CA GLY A 103 -21.06 7.09 -1.95
C GLY A 103 -21.57 5.80 -1.29
N ARG A 104 -21.01 4.67 -1.71
CA ARG A 104 -21.24 3.34 -1.13
C ARG A 104 -20.08 2.98 -0.19
N LYS A 105 -20.39 2.50 1.01
CA LYS A 105 -19.37 1.92 1.91
C LYS A 105 -18.95 0.53 1.41
N VAL A 106 -17.64 0.30 1.28
CA VAL A 106 -17.06 -0.97 0.85
C VAL A 106 -15.88 -1.32 1.77
N THR A 107 -15.58 -2.61 1.88
CA THR A 107 -14.35 -3.09 2.49
C THR A 107 -13.49 -3.70 1.40
N ILE A 108 -12.22 -3.28 1.29
CA ILE A 108 -11.24 -3.82 0.33
C ILE A 108 -10.12 -4.48 1.12
N ARG A 109 -9.79 -5.73 0.80
CA ARG A 109 -8.71 -6.49 1.44
C ARG A 109 -7.51 -6.56 0.52
N LEU A 110 -6.39 -6.02 0.98
CA LEU A 110 -5.09 -6.09 0.31
C LEU A 110 -4.22 -7.12 1.00
N SER A 111 -3.63 -8.03 0.24
CA SER A 111 -2.62 -8.97 0.78
C SER A 111 -1.57 -9.29 -0.27
N PRO A 112 -0.31 -9.52 0.12
CA PRO A 112 0.71 -9.94 -0.83
C PRO A 112 0.35 -11.31 -1.43
N GLY A 113 0.60 -11.44 -2.73
CA GLY A 113 0.53 -12.68 -3.48
C GLY A 113 1.93 -13.22 -3.82
N PRO A 114 2.00 -14.39 -4.48
CA PRO A 114 3.28 -14.96 -4.92
C PRO A 114 3.93 -14.07 -5.99
N LYS A 115 5.27 -14.10 -6.08
CA LYS A 115 6.04 -13.38 -7.13
C LYS A 115 5.69 -11.89 -7.23
N ASP A 116 5.63 -11.21 -6.08
CA ASP A 116 5.31 -9.78 -5.96
C ASP A 116 3.96 -9.35 -6.55
N THR A 117 3.02 -10.29 -6.67
CA THR A 117 1.63 -9.98 -7.02
C THR A 117 0.89 -9.40 -5.81
N LEU A 118 -0.23 -8.73 -6.08
CA LEU A 118 -1.17 -8.26 -5.07
C LEU A 118 -2.43 -9.10 -5.15
N LYS A 119 -3.03 -9.45 -4.01
CA LYS A 119 -4.41 -9.90 -3.95
C LYS A 119 -5.31 -8.78 -3.46
N ILE A 120 -6.30 -8.42 -4.27
CA ILE A 120 -7.38 -7.49 -3.91
C ILE A 120 -8.64 -8.32 -3.75
N ASP A 121 -9.19 -8.37 -2.54
CA ASP A 121 -10.32 -9.24 -2.17
C ASP A 121 -10.13 -10.70 -2.58
N GLY A 122 -8.89 -11.18 -2.42
CA GLY A 122 -8.49 -12.54 -2.76
C GLY A 122 -8.19 -12.78 -4.25
N LYS A 123 -8.57 -11.86 -5.15
CA LYS A 123 -8.27 -11.96 -6.59
C LYS A 123 -6.83 -11.50 -6.87
N PRO A 124 -6.04 -12.24 -7.67
CA PRO A 124 -4.67 -11.86 -7.97
C PRO A 124 -4.59 -10.75 -9.03
N TYR A 125 -3.65 -9.83 -8.80
CA TYR A 125 -3.29 -8.72 -9.68
C TYR A 125 -1.78 -8.69 -9.88
N LEU A 126 -1.39 -8.40 -11.11
CA LEU A 126 -0.03 -8.14 -11.53
C LEU A 126 0.29 -6.66 -11.36
N LEU A 127 1.50 -6.37 -10.90
CA LEU A 127 2.02 -5.01 -10.91
C LEU A 127 2.28 -4.57 -12.36
N CYS A 128 1.62 -3.51 -12.80
CA CYS A 128 1.88 -2.88 -14.09
C CYS A 128 2.97 -1.82 -13.97
N LYS A 129 2.86 -0.95 -12.95
CA LYS A 129 3.82 0.14 -12.66
C LYS A 129 3.83 0.44 -11.17
N ARG A 130 4.99 0.71 -10.58
CA ARG A 130 5.06 1.26 -9.22
C ARG A 130 4.56 2.71 -9.24
N LYS A 131 4.08 3.21 -8.09
CA LYS A 131 3.68 4.61 -7.93
C LYS A 131 4.79 5.58 -8.38
N SER A 132 6.06 5.25 -8.10
CA SER A 132 7.22 6.05 -8.52
C SER A 132 7.38 6.21 -10.03
N ASP A 133 6.83 5.27 -10.82
CA ASP A 133 7.00 5.20 -12.27
C ASP A 133 5.80 5.81 -13.01
N LEU A 134 4.81 6.33 -12.27
CA LEU A 134 3.65 7.01 -12.81
C LEU A 134 3.96 8.51 -13.00
N PRO A 135 3.35 9.18 -14.00
CA PRO A 135 3.45 10.63 -14.13
C PRO A 135 3.01 11.34 -12.85
N LYS A 136 3.75 12.38 -12.43
CA LYS A 136 3.55 13.07 -11.16
C LYS A 136 2.38 14.06 -11.16
N ASP A 137 1.92 14.48 -12.33
CA ASP A 137 0.95 15.57 -12.50
C ASP A 137 -0.46 15.04 -12.81
N ARG A 138 -0.92 14.02 -12.08
CA ARG A 138 -2.28 13.49 -12.25
C ARG A 138 -3.27 14.08 -11.27
#